data_AF-A0A969CX72-F1
#
_entry.id   AF-A0A969CX72-F1
#
_cell.length_a   1.000
_cell.length_b   1.000
_cell.length_c   1.000
_cell.angle_alpha   90.00
_cell.angle_beta   90.00
_cell.angle_gamma   90.00
#
_symmetry.space_group_name_H-M   'P 1'
#
loop_
_entity.id
_entity.type
_entity.pdbx_description
1 polymer ?
#
loop_
_entity_poly.entity_id
_entity_poly.type
_entity_poly.pdbx_seq_one_letter_code
_entity_poly.pdbx_strand_id
1 'polypeptide(L)'
;MSAVKAGIESWNDVFGYPVVTAELAPIGESYADDHVNYFIIDPNTSRAFAFADWRTNPNNGEIRGASVYFGAGLFAPFPDDAAESALAAPEQKPAIRSLQWHGQSHEPLCAMWGRQYQIGADVAADLPLTGAQKLERYVQYVVAHEIGHTLGLRHNFKGSLLPPSSSVMDYTVASAAIAQPTPGSYDRDALAYLYGSSTALPSQPFCIELESLSDPECTAFDTPTPDPLNDFHIPRYASYKVDLVSGALPPSSAALIVSLYGASVLGFVRSGTSGQAAAAWNAIFDGVRARTTAPAAAADALIAAVFRELYLEPTGLLSRRRRTPRCRPRLPRTPRPC
;
A
#
# COMPACT_ATOMS: atom_id res chain seq x y z
N MET A 1 13.83 16.34 12.65
CA MET A 1 14.77 15.35 13.23
C MET A 1 14.12 14.54 14.36
N SER A 2 13.29 15.13 15.23
CA SER A 2 12.59 14.44 16.32
C SER A 2 11.77 13.22 15.86
N ALA A 3 10.89 13.37 14.86
CA ALA A 3 10.04 12.27 14.37
C ALA A 3 10.82 11.09 13.77
N VAL A 4 11.85 11.38 12.97
CA VAL A 4 12.72 10.35 12.36
C VAL A 4 13.47 9.59 13.46
N LYS A 5 14.10 10.30 14.39
CA LYS A 5 14.79 9.67 15.53
C LYS A 5 13.82 8.83 16.37
N ALA A 6 12.62 9.34 16.64
CA ALA A 6 11.59 8.61 17.38
C ALA A 6 11.13 7.33 16.65
N GLY A 7 11.02 7.36 15.33
CA GLY A 7 10.66 6.16 14.54
C GLY A 7 11.76 5.10 14.61
N ILE A 8 13.02 5.50 14.43
CA ILE A 8 14.17 4.61 14.53
C ILE A 8 14.27 4.00 15.93
N GLU A 9 14.23 4.83 16.96
CA GLU A 9 14.46 4.40 18.34
C GLU A 9 13.26 3.73 19.00
N SER A 10 12.06 3.81 18.38
CA SER A 10 10.87 3.11 18.89
C SER A 10 11.04 1.59 19.00
N TRP A 11 11.96 1.02 18.22
CA TRP A 11 12.28 -0.40 18.28
C TRP A 11 13.01 -0.79 19.56
N ASN A 12 13.68 0.14 20.26
CA ASN A 12 14.32 -0.16 21.55
C ASN A 12 13.31 -0.67 22.59
N ASP A 13 12.07 -0.16 22.56
CA ASP A 13 10.98 -0.62 23.42
C ASP A 13 10.53 -2.06 23.08
N VAL A 14 10.79 -2.53 21.86
CA VAL A 14 10.50 -3.90 21.44
C VAL A 14 11.55 -4.86 21.98
N PHE A 15 12.82 -4.47 21.93
CA PHE A 15 13.92 -5.26 22.50
C PHE A 15 13.97 -5.19 24.03
N GLY A 16 13.39 -4.16 24.65
CA GLY A 16 13.43 -3.93 26.10
C GLY A 16 14.76 -3.34 26.59
N TYR A 17 15.65 -2.95 25.67
CA TYR A 17 16.92 -2.27 25.94
C TYR A 17 17.37 -1.48 24.69
N PRO A 18 18.25 -0.47 24.84
CA PRO A 18 18.75 0.30 23.70
C PRO A 18 19.60 -0.57 22.77
N VAL A 19 19.09 -0.84 21.57
CA VAL A 19 19.79 -1.54 20.47
C VAL A 19 20.17 -0.61 19.33
N VAL A 20 19.41 0.46 19.12
CA VAL A 20 19.63 1.43 18.04
C VAL A 20 19.60 2.85 18.60
N THR A 21 20.50 3.68 18.08
CA THR A 21 20.55 5.12 18.37
C THR A 21 20.66 5.86 17.04
N ALA A 22 19.88 6.90 16.86
CA ALA A 22 19.92 7.74 15.67
C ALA A 22 20.55 9.10 15.96
N GLU A 23 21.55 9.47 15.16
CA GLU A 23 22.25 10.74 15.25
C GLU A 23 22.33 11.37 13.85
N LEU A 24 22.53 12.69 13.80
CA LEU A 24 22.74 13.36 12.51
C LEU A 24 24.13 13.02 12.00
N ALA A 25 24.21 12.48 10.78
CA ALA A 25 25.49 12.14 10.18
C ALA A 25 26.41 13.38 10.06
N PRO A 26 27.68 13.30 10.48
CA PRO A 26 28.67 14.34 10.25
C PRO A 26 28.83 14.68 8.76
N ILE A 27 29.24 15.92 8.49
CA ILE A 27 29.56 16.35 7.12
C ILE A 27 30.76 15.52 6.62
N GLY A 28 30.60 14.91 5.44
CA GLY A 28 31.66 14.17 4.76
C GLY A 28 31.66 12.66 5.00
N GLU A 29 30.71 12.12 5.77
CA GLU A 29 30.49 10.68 5.84
C GLU A 29 29.99 10.09 4.51
N SER A 30 30.41 8.86 4.23
CA SER A 30 30.03 8.10 3.05
C SER A 30 28.91 7.12 3.39
N TYR A 31 27.76 7.24 2.70
CA TYR A 31 26.61 6.35 2.89
C TYR A 31 26.87 4.88 2.52
N ALA A 32 28.04 4.58 1.94
CA ALA A 32 28.46 3.24 1.52
C ALA A 32 29.34 2.51 2.56
N ASP A 33 29.62 3.12 3.71
CA ASP A 33 30.47 2.48 4.71
C ASP A 33 29.72 1.38 5.49
N ASP A 34 30.39 0.27 5.78
CA ASP A 34 29.80 -0.92 6.45
C ASP A 34 29.66 -0.76 7.97
N HIS A 35 30.26 0.26 8.58
CA HIS A 35 30.33 0.40 10.04
C HIS A 35 29.10 1.08 10.67
N VAL A 36 28.25 1.71 9.85
CA VAL A 36 27.02 2.38 10.26
C VAL A 36 25.92 2.18 9.23
N ASN A 37 24.68 2.41 9.67
CA ASN A 37 23.47 2.37 8.86
C ASN A 37 22.99 3.80 8.59
N TYR A 38 22.45 4.06 7.40
CA TYR A 38 22.08 5.41 6.99
C TYR A 38 20.57 5.56 6.79
N PHE A 39 20.01 6.63 7.38
CA PHE A 39 18.69 7.13 7.01
C PHE A 39 18.87 8.34 6.07
N ILE A 40 18.51 8.17 4.81
CA ILE A 40 18.80 9.11 3.72
C ILE A 40 17.51 9.84 3.36
N ILE A 41 17.53 11.17 3.45
CA ILE A 41 16.41 12.02 3.01
C ILE A 41 16.73 12.56 1.62
N ASP A 42 15.92 12.21 0.63
CA ASP A 42 15.96 12.85 -0.69
C ASP A 42 15.12 14.13 -0.66
N PRO A 43 15.72 15.31 -0.85
CA PRO A 43 14.99 16.59 -0.79
C PRO A 43 13.99 16.78 -1.94
N ASN A 44 13.94 15.88 -2.92
CA ASN A 44 12.99 15.93 -4.02
C ASN A 44 11.55 15.65 -3.56
N THR A 45 10.75 16.70 -3.47
CA THR A 45 9.34 16.66 -3.04
C THR A 45 8.42 15.86 -3.97
N SER A 46 8.85 15.55 -5.20
CA SER A 46 8.09 14.67 -6.09
C SER A 46 8.18 13.18 -5.70
N ARG A 47 9.04 12.83 -4.73
CA ARG A 47 9.22 11.47 -4.22
C ARG A 47 8.40 11.28 -2.94
N ALA A 48 7.24 10.66 -3.05
CA ALA A 48 6.34 10.37 -1.94
C ALA A 48 6.33 8.87 -1.56
N PHE A 49 7.52 8.29 -1.41
CA PHE A 49 7.71 6.90 -0.99
C PHE A 49 8.98 6.78 -0.15
N ALA A 50 9.05 5.71 0.62
CA ALA A 50 10.23 5.28 1.35
C ALA A 50 10.50 3.80 1.02
N PHE A 51 11.73 3.36 1.27
CA PHE A 51 12.08 1.95 1.22
C PHE A 51 13.33 1.69 2.06
N ALA A 52 13.38 0.51 2.66
CA ALA A 52 14.59 -0.06 3.25
C ALA A 52 15.38 -0.86 2.20
N ASP A 53 16.70 -0.79 2.31
CA ASP A 53 17.64 -1.60 1.54
C ASP A 53 18.69 -2.18 2.49
N TRP A 54 19.26 -3.33 2.13
CA TRP A 54 20.27 -3.99 2.94
C TRP A 54 21.38 -4.61 2.10
N ARG A 55 22.59 -4.50 2.63
CA ARG A 55 23.80 -5.03 2.02
C ARG A 55 24.06 -6.40 2.57
N THR A 56 24.05 -7.40 1.70
CA THR A 56 24.30 -8.79 2.06
C THR A 56 25.69 -9.21 1.59
N ASN A 57 26.45 -9.84 2.47
CA ASN A 57 27.70 -10.48 2.09
C ASN A 57 27.40 -11.66 1.15
N PRO A 58 27.86 -11.62 -0.11
CA PRO A 58 27.49 -12.62 -1.12
C PRO A 58 28.07 -14.01 -0.84
N ASN A 59 29.07 -14.14 0.05
CA ASN A 59 29.71 -15.41 0.33
C ASN A 59 29.01 -16.22 1.43
N ASN A 60 28.33 -15.56 2.37
CA ASN A 60 27.74 -16.21 3.55
C ASN A 60 26.28 -15.78 3.83
N GLY A 61 25.72 -14.81 3.11
CA GLY A 61 24.37 -14.32 3.32
C GLY A 61 24.19 -13.42 4.55
N GLU A 62 25.27 -13.02 5.21
CA GLU A 62 25.23 -12.12 6.37
C GLU A 62 24.79 -10.72 5.95
N ILE A 63 23.82 -10.14 6.65
CA ILE A 63 23.45 -8.72 6.48
C ILE A 63 24.51 -7.87 7.17
N ARG A 64 25.25 -7.10 6.38
CA ARG A 64 26.41 -6.29 6.80
C ARG A 64 26.02 -4.87 7.22
N GLY A 65 24.86 -4.42 6.73
CA GLY A 65 24.30 -3.12 7.03
C GLY A 65 23.00 -2.93 6.27
N ALA A 66 22.22 -1.96 6.71
CA ALA A 66 20.95 -1.58 6.11
C ALA A 66 20.83 -0.06 6.08
N SER A 67 20.04 0.44 5.14
CA SER A 67 19.79 1.86 4.97
C SER A 67 18.33 2.08 4.62
N VAL A 68 17.81 3.26 4.95
CA VAL A 68 16.46 3.68 4.59
C VAL A 68 16.57 4.87 3.66
N TYR A 69 15.89 4.82 2.52
CA TYR A 69 15.65 5.97 1.67
C TYR A 69 14.27 6.56 2.00
N PHE A 70 14.20 7.87 2.14
CA PHE A 70 12.98 8.59 2.47
C PHE A 70 12.79 9.82 1.57
N GLY A 71 11.75 9.80 0.74
CA GLY A 71 11.46 10.91 -0.16
C GLY A 71 10.77 12.09 0.54
N ALA A 72 11.17 13.32 0.21
CA ALA A 72 10.62 14.52 0.86
C ALA A 72 9.13 14.77 0.58
N GLY A 73 8.54 14.09 -0.41
CA GLY A 73 7.09 14.14 -0.64
C GLY A 73 6.26 13.58 0.51
N LEU A 74 6.84 12.72 1.36
CA LEU A 74 6.21 12.24 2.60
C LEU A 74 6.16 13.30 3.71
N PHE A 75 6.84 14.45 3.54
CA PHE A 75 6.72 15.62 4.42
C PHE A 75 5.59 16.58 4.02
N ALA A 76 4.72 16.17 3.09
CA ALA A 76 3.57 16.98 2.70
C ALA A 76 2.69 17.30 3.93
N PRO A 77 2.26 18.57 4.10
CA PRO A 77 1.51 18.97 5.29
C PRO A 77 0.14 18.29 5.32
N PHE A 78 -0.26 17.84 6.51
CA PHE A 78 -1.65 17.48 6.78
C PHE A 78 -2.44 18.75 7.08
N PRO A 79 -3.71 18.84 6.63
CA PRO A 79 -4.57 19.94 7.05
C PRO A 79 -4.80 19.89 8.56
N ASP A 80 -4.84 21.05 9.20
CA ASP A 80 -5.55 21.21 10.47
C ASP A 80 -7.04 20.88 10.22
N ASP A 81 -7.84 20.54 11.24
CA ASP A 81 -9.27 20.16 11.10
C ASP A 81 -10.20 21.29 10.59
N ALA A 82 -9.65 22.29 9.90
CA ALA A 82 -10.35 23.26 9.08
C ALA A 82 -9.51 23.63 7.84
N ALA A 83 -9.72 22.91 6.72
CA ALA A 83 -9.92 23.45 5.37
C ALA A 83 -9.78 22.34 4.32
N GLU A 84 -10.73 22.32 3.38
CA GLU A 84 -10.71 21.50 2.18
C GLU A 84 -9.37 21.67 1.42
N SER A 85 -8.68 20.55 1.18
CA SER A 85 -7.54 20.54 0.27
C SER A 85 -8.06 20.35 -1.15
N ALA A 86 -8.00 21.42 -1.94
CA ALA A 86 -8.13 21.33 -3.38
C ALA A 86 -6.94 20.53 -3.94
N LEU A 87 -7.24 19.57 -4.82
CA LEU A 87 -6.22 18.83 -5.58
C LEU A 87 -5.23 19.82 -6.20
N ALA A 88 -3.95 19.68 -5.85
CA ALA A 88 -2.90 20.52 -6.42
C ALA A 88 -2.87 20.39 -7.94
N ALA A 89 -2.67 21.50 -8.64
CA ALA A 89 -2.46 21.51 -10.08
C ALA A 89 -1.21 20.69 -10.43
N PRO A 90 -1.20 19.98 -11.57
CA PRO A 90 -0.05 19.19 -11.99
C PRO A 90 1.18 20.08 -12.19
N GLU A 91 2.29 19.74 -11.52
CA GLU A 91 3.58 20.38 -11.75
C GLU A 91 4.09 20.15 -13.19
N GLN A 92 4.94 21.06 -13.67
CA GLN A 92 5.60 20.91 -14.96
C GLN A 92 6.48 19.66 -14.97
N LYS A 93 6.33 18.86 -16.04
CA LYS A 93 7.04 17.59 -16.24
C LYS A 93 8.53 17.85 -16.43
N PRO A 94 9.43 17.26 -15.60
CA PRO A 94 10.87 17.41 -15.79
C PRO A 94 11.36 16.66 -17.03
N ALA A 95 12.37 17.20 -17.71
CA ALA A 95 13.01 16.53 -18.83
C ALA A 95 13.74 15.26 -18.36
N ILE A 96 13.38 14.09 -18.93
CA ILE A 96 14.07 12.83 -18.63
C ILE A 96 15.43 12.84 -19.34
N ARG A 97 16.52 12.81 -18.58
CA ARG A 97 17.84 12.55 -19.15
C ARG A 97 17.96 11.06 -19.46
N SER A 98 17.93 10.70 -20.75
CA SER A 98 18.18 9.32 -21.20
C SER A 98 19.64 9.12 -21.56
N LEU A 99 20.22 7.97 -21.22
CA LEU A 99 21.48 7.51 -21.83
C LEU A 99 21.21 7.17 -23.31
N GLN A 100 22.00 7.73 -24.24
CA GLN A 100 21.84 7.48 -25.68
C GLN A 100 23.16 7.05 -26.31
N TRP A 101 23.08 6.12 -27.26
CA TRP A 101 24.21 5.75 -28.10
C TRP A 101 24.45 6.84 -29.15
N HIS A 102 25.71 7.18 -29.40
CA HIS A 102 26.07 8.22 -30.35
C HIS A 102 25.53 7.88 -31.75
N GLY A 103 24.77 8.82 -32.35
CA GLY A 103 24.21 8.67 -33.69
C GLY A 103 22.83 7.99 -33.75
N GLN A 104 22.19 7.67 -32.61
CA GLN A 104 20.81 7.20 -32.59
C GLN A 104 19.87 8.22 -31.95
N SER A 105 18.82 8.61 -32.67
CA SER A 105 17.70 9.35 -32.08
C SER A 105 16.78 8.39 -31.35
N HIS A 106 16.45 8.72 -30.10
CA HIS A 106 15.40 8.03 -29.35
C HIS A 106 14.20 8.95 -29.20
N GLU A 107 13.09 8.58 -29.83
CA GLU A 107 11.77 9.06 -29.45
C GLU A 107 11.07 7.92 -28.69
N PRO A 108 10.74 8.09 -27.40
CA PRO A 108 9.97 7.09 -26.70
C PRO A 108 8.59 6.98 -27.35
N LEU A 109 8.34 5.85 -28.02
CA LEU A 109 7.10 5.58 -28.76
C LEU A 109 5.85 5.68 -27.86
N CYS A 110 6.02 5.50 -26.55
CA CYS A 110 5.01 5.75 -25.51
C CYS A 110 5.70 6.10 -24.18
N ALA A 111 5.78 7.39 -23.84
CA ALA A 111 6.13 7.82 -22.49
C ALA A 111 4.85 7.94 -21.66
N MET A 112 4.60 6.96 -20.78
CA MET A 112 3.52 7.04 -19.80
C MET A 112 4.04 7.76 -18.55
N TRP A 113 3.33 8.83 -18.17
CA TRP A 113 3.56 9.50 -16.90
C TRP A 113 2.52 9.00 -15.91
N GLY A 114 2.98 8.39 -14.81
CA GLY A 114 2.09 8.18 -13.67
C GLY A 114 1.64 9.54 -13.13
N ARG A 115 0.38 9.66 -12.68
CA ARG A 115 0.02 10.79 -11.83
C ARG A 115 0.96 10.76 -10.61
N GLN A 116 1.40 11.93 -10.14
CA GLN A 116 2.00 12.01 -8.81
C GLN A 116 1.04 11.30 -7.87
N TYR A 117 1.53 10.23 -7.23
CA TYR A 117 0.80 9.49 -6.23
C TYR A 117 0.71 10.43 -5.03
N GLN A 118 -0.22 11.39 -5.08
CA GLN A 118 -0.74 11.98 -3.87
C GLN A 118 -1.40 10.81 -3.18
N ILE A 119 -0.78 10.31 -2.12
CA ILE A 119 -1.49 9.55 -1.11
C ILE A 119 -2.64 10.49 -0.76
N GLY A 120 -3.82 10.19 -1.29
CA GLY A 120 -5.05 10.79 -0.84
C GLY A 120 -5.11 10.35 0.60
N ALA A 121 -4.57 11.19 1.49
CA ALA A 121 -4.79 11.04 2.90
C ALA A 121 -6.31 11.06 3.01
N ASP A 122 -6.91 9.88 3.23
CA ASP A 122 -8.16 9.82 3.95
C ASP A 122 -7.91 10.73 5.15
N VAL A 123 -8.58 11.88 5.10
CA VAL A 123 -8.25 13.04 5.90
C VAL A 123 -8.27 12.50 7.32
N ALA A 124 -7.15 12.55 8.03
CA ALA A 124 -7.07 12.17 9.43
C ALA A 124 -7.80 13.20 10.30
N ALA A 125 -9.02 13.57 9.89
CA ALA A 125 -9.85 14.66 10.37
C ALA A 125 -10.43 14.36 11.76
N ASP A 126 -10.41 13.09 12.18
CA ASP A 126 -11.01 12.66 13.44
C ASP A 126 -10.00 12.54 14.59
N LEU A 127 -8.72 12.87 14.36
CA LEU A 127 -7.71 12.87 15.42
C LEU A 127 -7.54 14.30 15.98
N PRO A 128 -7.69 14.51 17.30
CA PRO A 128 -7.58 15.83 17.94
C PRO A 128 -6.11 16.29 18.03
N LEU A 129 -5.49 16.47 16.87
CA LEU A 129 -4.09 16.79 16.65
C LEU A 129 -4.00 17.93 15.64
N THR A 130 -3.00 18.79 15.76
CA THR A 130 -2.67 19.74 14.70
C THR A 130 -2.12 19.01 13.48
N GLY A 131 -2.18 19.62 12.29
CA GLY A 131 -1.57 19.11 11.06
C GLY A 131 -0.07 18.83 11.22
N ALA A 132 0.64 19.65 12.00
CA ALA A 132 2.04 19.42 12.35
C ALA A 132 2.22 18.15 13.21
N GLN A 133 1.36 17.95 14.22
CA GLN A 133 1.40 16.73 15.05
C GLN A 133 1.03 15.47 14.25
N LYS A 134 0.06 15.58 13.34
CA LYS A 134 -0.31 14.52 12.39
C LYS A 134 0.89 14.16 11.51
N LEU A 135 1.57 15.16 10.96
CA LEU A 135 2.76 14.96 10.14
C LEU A 135 3.89 14.29 10.93
N GLU A 136 4.19 14.76 12.14
CA GLU A 136 5.24 14.17 12.98
C GLU A 136 4.97 12.69 13.26
N ARG A 137 3.73 12.33 13.62
CA ARG A 137 3.36 10.94 13.88
C ARG A 137 3.35 10.09 12.61
N TYR A 138 2.89 10.62 11.49
CA TYR A 138 2.91 9.90 10.22
C TYR A 138 4.34 9.62 9.75
N VAL A 139 5.24 10.60 9.85
CA VAL A 139 6.66 10.41 9.56
C VAL A 139 7.25 9.36 10.51
N GLN A 140 6.95 9.44 11.81
CA GLN A 140 7.40 8.45 12.78
C GLN A 140 6.94 7.03 12.40
N TYR A 141 5.67 6.87 12.00
CA TYR A 141 5.11 5.60 11.54
C TYR A 141 5.87 5.02 10.35
N VAL A 142 6.04 5.81 9.27
CA VAL A 142 6.73 5.34 8.06
C VAL A 142 8.19 5.02 8.38
N VAL A 143 8.85 5.82 9.20
CA VAL A 143 10.22 5.52 9.63
C VAL A 143 10.28 4.22 10.43
N ALA A 144 9.36 4.00 11.38
CA ALA A 144 9.30 2.76 12.14
C ALA A 144 9.08 1.55 11.23
N HIS A 145 8.20 1.68 10.23
CA HIS A 145 7.96 0.67 9.19
C HIS A 145 9.23 0.30 8.43
N GLU A 146 9.95 1.29 7.88
CA GLU A 146 11.18 1.01 7.12
C GLU A 146 12.27 0.40 8.01
N ILE A 147 12.35 0.82 9.28
CA ILE A 147 13.30 0.20 10.22
C ILE A 147 12.90 -1.25 10.51
N GLY A 148 11.59 -1.56 10.59
CA GLY A 148 11.12 -2.95 10.70
C GLY A 148 11.62 -3.83 9.55
N HIS A 149 11.65 -3.32 8.32
CA HIS A 149 12.27 -4.03 7.18
C HIS A 149 13.77 -4.25 7.38
N THR A 150 14.50 -3.27 7.90
CA THR A 150 15.94 -3.45 8.20
C THR A 150 16.21 -4.50 9.29
N LEU A 151 15.23 -4.72 10.18
CA LEU A 151 15.23 -5.77 11.19
C LEU A 151 14.69 -7.12 10.67
N GLY A 152 14.34 -7.21 9.39
CA GLY A 152 13.93 -8.45 8.73
C GLY A 152 12.43 -8.72 8.72
N LEU A 153 11.60 -7.77 9.15
CA LEU A 153 10.15 -7.89 9.04
C LEU A 153 9.67 -7.65 7.60
N ARG A 154 8.67 -8.42 7.18
CA ARG A 154 7.94 -8.18 5.93
C ARG A 154 6.69 -7.36 6.22
N HIS A 155 6.05 -6.87 5.16
CA HIS A 155 4.71 -6.32 5.26
C HIS A 155 3.76 -7.32 5.94
N ASN A 156 2.83 -6.78 6.73
CA ASN A 156 1.72 -7.54 7.30
C ASN A 156 0.40 -6.80 7.01
N PHE A 157 -0.24 -7.10 5.87
CA PHE A 157 -1.51 -6.47 5.48
C PHE A 157 -2.74 -7.02 6.21
N LYS A 158 -2.54 -7.92 7.18
CA LYS A 158 -3.58 -8.34 8.13
C LYS A 158 -3.40 -7.69 9.49
N GLY A 159 -2.44 -6.77 9.63
CA GLY A 159 -2.25 -5.98 10.84
C GLY A 159 -3.54 -5.28 11.24
N SER A 160 -4.25 -4.74 10.24
CA SER A 160 -5.53 -4.05 10.30
C SER A 160 -6.70 -4.92 10.77
N LEU A 161 -6.59 -6.24 10.83
CA LEU A 161 -7.68 -7.08 11.40
C LEU A 161 -7.85 -6.91 12.92
N LEU A 162 -6.98 -6.13 13.56
CA LEU A 162 -7.03 -5.81 14.97
C LEU A 162 -7.03 -4.29 15.16
N PRO A 163 -7.95 -3.74 15.98
CA PRO A 163 -7.90 -2.34 16.39
C PRO A 163 -7.23 -2.19 17.78
N PRO A 164 -6.20 -1.33 17.93
CA PRO A 164 -5.47 -0.67 16.85
C PRO A 164 -4.59 -1.70 16.11
N SER A 165 -4.06 -1.34 14.93
CA SER A 165 -3.33 -2.28 14.06
C SER A 165 -2.28 -3.08 14.84
N SER A 166 -2.21 -4.38 14.62
CA SER A 166 -1.19 -5.20 15.28
C SER A 166 0.22 -4.96 14.75
N SER A 167 0.39 -4.25 13.63
CA SER A 167 1.65 -4.15 12.92
C SER A 167 1.85 -2.78 12.28
N VAL A 168 2.99 -2.13 12.52
CA VAL A 168 3.43 -0.97 11.72
C VAL A 168 3.85 -1.39 10.32
N MET A 169 4.13 -2.68 10.09
CA MET A 169 4.41 -3.23 8.76
C MET A 169 3.18 -3.35 7.86
N ASP A 170 2.03 -2.85 8.30
CA ASP A 170 0.82 -2.76 7.49
C ASP A 170 0.79 -1.44 6.70
N TYR A 171 0.08 -1.40 5.58
CA TYR A 171 -0.28 -0.17 4.90
C TYR A 171 -1.67 0.24 5.36
N THR A 172 -1.80 0.79 6.56
CA THR A 172 -3.11 1.29 7.00
C THR A 172 -3.42 2.67 6.39
N VAL A 173 -4.68 3.10 6.50
CA VAL A 173 -5.05 4.49 6.23
C VAL A 173 -4.29 5.46 7.14
N ALA A 174 -4.08 6.69 6.66
CA ALA A 174 -3.24 7.69 7.36
C ALA A 174 -3.70 7.95 8.81
N SER A 175 -5.01 7.97 9.08
CA SER A 175 -5.54 8.16 10.43
C SER A 175 -5.08 7.06 11.40
N ALA A 176 -5.06 5.80 10.96
CA ALA A 176 -4.58 4.68 11.77
C ALA A 176 -3.07 4.74 11.99
N ALA A 177 -2.30 5.04 10.94
CA ALA A 177 -0.85 5.24 11.03
C ALA A 177 -0.48 6.36 12.01
N ILE A 178 -1.20 7.48 12.00
CA ILE A 178 -1.00 8.60 12.92
C ILE A 178 -1.40 8.22 14.35
N ALA A 179 -2.46 7.41 14.52
CA ALA A 179 -2.92 6.98 15.83
C ALA A 179 -1.93 6.02 16.52
N GLN A 180 -1.22 5.20 15.75
CA GLN A 180 -0.26 4.21 16.25
C GLN A 180 1.09 4.29 15.49
N PRO A 181 1.96 5.26 15.81
CA PRO A 181 3.22 5.46 15.09
C PRO A 181 4.36 4.55 15.57
N THR A 182 4.08 3.53 16.38
CA THR A 182 5.08 2.65 17.00
C THR A 182 4.74 1.17 16.84
N PRO A 183 5.74 0.26 16.91
CA PRO A 183 5.54 -1.18 16.70
C PRO A 183 4.41 -1.77 17.56
N GLY A 184 3.52 -2.50 16.88
CA GLY A 184 2.35 -3.16 17.46
C GLY A 184 2.66 -4.53 18.07
N SER A 185 1.60 -5.28 18.41
CA SER A 185 1.73 -6.58 19.06
C SER A 185 2.35 -7.65 18.16
N TYR A 186 1.99 -7.69 16.88
CA TYR A 186 2.59 -8.61 15.92
C TYR A 186 4.08 -8.31 15.72
N ASP A 187 4.46 -7.05 15.57
CA ASP A 187 5.86 -6.65 15.38
C ASP A 187 6.74 -7.11 16.56
N ARG A 188 6.22 -6.96 17.78
CA ARG A 188 6.89 -7.35 19.02
C ARG A 188 7.09 -8.86 19.09
N ASP A 189 6.03 -9.63 18.85
CA ASP A 189 6.09 -11.09 18.89
C ASP A 189 6.99 -11.61 17.75
N ALA A 190 6.93 -10.99 16.57
CA ALA A 190 7.71 -11.38 15.40
C ALA A 190 9.21 -11.15 15.62
N LEU A 191 9.60 -10.00 16.17
CA LEU A 191 11.00 -9.75 16.52
C LEU A 191 11.48 -10.62 17.67
N ALA A 192 10.63 -10.84 18.68
CA ALA A 192 11.00 -11.72 19.79
C ALA A 192 11.28 -13.15 19.30
N TYR A 193 10.48 -13.65 18.37
CA TYR A 193 10.71 -14.92 17.71
C TYR A 193 11.97 -14.92 16.84
N LEU A 194 12.12 -13.91 15.97
CA LEU A 194 13.24 -13.81 15.01
C LEU A 194 14.60 -13.73 15.70
N TYR A 195 14.69 -12.97 16.79
CA TYR A 195 15.94 -12.77 17.54
C TYR A 195 16.08 -13.68 18.77
N GLY A 196 15.17 -14.65 18.93
CA GLY A 196 15.31 -15.74 19.91
C GLY A 196 15.05 -15.36 21.37
N SER A 197 14.41 -14.22 21.65
CA SER A 197 13.92 -13.90 23.00
C SER A 197 12.61 -14.63 23.32
N SER A 198 11.93 -15.17 22.31
CA SER A 198 10.77 -16.06 22.41
C SER A 198 10.90 -17.24 21.45
N THR A 199 10.37 -18.40 21.85
CA THR A 199 10.19 -19.55 20.95
C THR A 199 8.76 -19.65 20.38
N ALA A 200 7.85 -18.79 20.84
CA ALA A 200 6.48 -18.76 20.38
C ALA A 200 6.37 -17.97 19.08
N LEU A 201 5.68 -18.53 18.08
CA LEU A 201 5.32 -17.79 16.87
C LEU A 201 4.30 -16.69 17.21
N PRO A 202 4.30 -15.57 16.47
CA PRO A 202 3.23 -14.57 16.55
C PRO A 202 1.86 -15.22 16.36
N SER A 203 0.88 -14.76 17.13
CA SER A 203 -0.49 -15.31 17.14
C SER A 203 -1.50 -14.44 16.40
N GLN A 204 -1.11 -13.20 16.10
CA GLN A 204 -1.94 -12.24 15.39
C GLN A 204 -2.03 -12.61 13.90
N PRO A 205 -3.10 -12.19 13.20
CA PRO A 205 -3.21 -12.39 11.77
C PRO A 205 -1.99 -11.85 11.01
N PHE A 206 -1.55 -12.62 10.02
CA PHE A 206 -0.40 -12.28 9.18
C PHE A 206 -0.69 -12.57 7.71
N CYS A 207 -0.30 -11.67 6.83
CA CYS A 207 -0.16 -11.97 5.42
C CYS A 207 0.86 -11.05 4.73
N ILE A 208 1.46 -11.54 3.65
CA ILE A 208 2.39 -10.77 2.81
C ILE A 208 1.74 -10.32 1.51
N GLU A 209 2.42 -9.45 0.76
CA GLU A 209 1.94 -8.85 -0.48
C GLU A 209 1.58 -9.89 -1.55
N LEU A 210 2.25 -11.04 -1.55
CA LEU A 210 1.93 -12.13 -2.47
C LEU A 210 0.55 -12.75 -2.20
N GLU A 211 0.09 -12.71 -0.96
CA GLU A 211 -1.18 -13.30 -0.52
C GLU A 211 -2.37 -12.37 -0.75
N SER A 212 -2.13 -11.07 -0.93
CA SER A 212 -3.13 -10.08 -1.40
C SER A 212 -3.75 -10.45 -2.75
N LEU A 213 -3.14 -11.41 -3.47
CA LEU A 213 -3.66 -11.97 -4.71
C LEU A 213 -4.70 -13.07 -4.52
N SER A 214 -4.93 -13.55 -3.31
CA SER A 214 -5.88 -14.63 -3.03
C SER A 214 -6.77 -14.41 -1.82
N ASP A 215 -6.31 -13.61 -0.85
CA ASP A 215 -6.98 -13.39 0.42
C ASP A 215 -7.57 -11.97 0.46
N PRO A 216 -8.91 -11.83 0.49
CA PRO A 216 -9.56 -10.53 0.45
C PRO A 216 -9.36 -9.71 1.74
N GLU A 217 -8.98 -10.35 2.85
CA GLU A 217 -8.62 -9.69 4.11
C GLU A 217 -7.14 -9.28 4.15
N CYS A 218 -6.35 -9.61 3.13
CA CYS A 218 -4.95 -9.23 2.98
C CYS A 218 -4.84 -8.01 2.04
N THR A 219 -5.42 -6.88 2.44
CA THR A 219 -5.55 -5.70 1.58
C THR A 219 -4.83 -4.50 2.19
N ALA A 220 -4.06 -3.79 1.38
CA ALA A 220 -3.45 -2.52 1.79
C ALA A 220 -4.46 -1.36 1.75
N PHE A 221 -4.13 -0.32 2.52
CA PHE A 221 -4.83 0.96 2.66
C PHE A 221 -6.25 0.82 3.21
N ASP A 222 -6.41 -0.02 4.23
CA ASP A 222 -7.65 -0.21 4.98
C ASP A 222 -7.56 0.34 6.41
N THR A 223 -8.71 0.32 7.09
CA THR A 223 -8.82 0.77 8.49
C THR A 223 -8.67 -0.42 9.44
N PRO A 224 -8.08 -0.23 10.63
CA PRO A 224 -8.07 -1.28 11.65
C PRO A 224 -9.50 -1.67 12.09
N THR A 225 -9.94 -2.88 11.74
CA THR A 225 -11.21 -3.49 12.10
C THR A 225 -11.16 -5.02 11.94
N PRO A 226 -11.82 -5.81 12.80
CA PRO A 226 -12.01 -7.24 12.57
C PRO A 226 -12.92 -7.58 11.36
N ASP A 227 -13.66 -6.63 10.81
CA ASP A 227 -14.58 -6.85 9.67
C ASP A 227 -14.39 -5.81 8.56
N PRO A 228 -13.28 -5.88 7.80
CA PRO A 228 -12.93 -4.88 6.79
C PRO A 228 -13.95 -4.82 5.64
N LEU A 229 -14.68 -5.92 5.39
CA LEU A 229 -15.72 -5.93 4.37
C LEU A 229 -16.84 -4.94 4.71
N ASN A 230 -17.41 -5.06 5.91
CA ASN A 230 -18.58 -4.29 6.30
C ASN A 230 -18.23 -2.89 6.83
N ASP A 231 -17.09 -2.75 7.50
CA ASP A 231 -16.71 -1.49 8.14
C ASP A 231 -15.94 -0.55 7.21
N PHE A 232 -15.36 -1.07 6.12
CA PHE A 232 -14.51 -0.27 5.24
C PHE A 232 -14.85 -0.41 3.75
N HIS A 233 -14.72 -1.61 3.18
CA HIS A 233 -14.80 -1.78 1.72
C HIS A 233 -16.21 -1.49 1.17
N ILE A 234 -17.26 -1.99 1.83
CA ILE A 234 -18.64 -1.72 1.42
C ILE A 234 -18.99 -0.23 1.55
N PRO A 235 -18.79 0.44 2.70
CA PRO A 235 -19.04 1.87 2.83
C PRO A 235 -18.27 2.72 1.82
N ARG A 236 -16.98 2.43 1.61
CA ARG A 236 -16.14 3.16 0.65
C ARG A 236 -16.60 2.97 -0.80
N TYR A 237 -16.96 1.77 -1.20
CA TYR A 237 -17.52 1.55 -2.55
C TYR A 237 -18.91 2.21 -2.70
N ALA A 238 -19.73 2.16 -1.65
CA ALA A 238 -21.08 2.71 -1.67
C ALA A 238 -21.09 4.23 -1.89
N SER A 239 -20.17 5.00 -1.30
CA SER A 239 -20.10 6.46 -1.48
C SER A 239 -19.89 6.84 -2.95
N TYR A 240 -18.89 6.26 -3.62
CA TYR A 240 -18.64 6.52 -5.04
C TYR A 240 -19.74 5.99 -5.97
N LYS A 241 -20.37 4.87 -5.58
CA LYS A 241 -21.54 4.34 -6.30
C LYS A 241 -22.73 5.32 -6.22
N VAL A 242 -22.98 5.94 -5.07
CA VAL A 242 -24.03 6.95 -4.89
C VAL A 242 -23.77 8.17 -5.78
N ASP A 243 -22.52 8.63 -5.87
CA ASP A 243 -22.16 9.76 -6.75
C ASP A 243 -22.36 9.42 -8.23
N LEU A 244 -22.03 8.19 -8.65
CA LEU A 244 -22.29 7.72 -10.00
C LEU A 244 -23.79 7.63 -10.32
N VAL A 245 -24.58 7.08 -9.39
CA VAL A 245 -26.02 6.86 -9.58
C VAL A 245 -26.81 8.16 -9.49
N SER A 246 -26.40 9.11 -8.66
CA SER A 246 -27.02 10.43 -8.55
C SER A 246 -26.69 11.36 -9.73
N GLY A 247 -25.71 10.99 -10.56
CA GLY A 247 -25.24 11.78 -11.69
C GLY A 247 -24.16 12.82 -11.34
N ALA A 248 -23.67 12.83 -10.09
CA ALA A 248 -22.51 13.63 -9.69
C ALA A 248 -21.22 13.16 -10.41
N LEU A 249 -21.14 11.88 -10.76
CA LEU A 249 -20.12 11.32 -11.63
C LEU A 249 -20.73 10.81 -12.95
N PRO A 250 -20.04 11.00 -14.09
CA PRO A 250 -20.51 10.52 -15.38
C PRO A 250 -20.45 8.98 -15.46
N PRO A 251 -21.31 8.32 -16.26
CA PRO A 251 -21.27 6.87 -16.46
C PRO A 251 -19.91 6.29 -16.88
N SER A 252 -19.07 7.08 -17.56
CA SER A 252 -17.70 6.69 -17.95
C SER A 252 -16.78 6.43 -16.74
N SER A 253 -17.11 6.95 -15.56
CA SER A 253 -16.35 6.71 -14.32
C SER A 253 -16.56 5.31 -13.74
N ALA A 254 -17.56 4.56 -14.19
CA ALA A 254 -17.94 3.26 -13.63
C ALA A 254 -16.77 2.25 -13.59
N ALA A 255 -16.00 2.14 -14.68
CA ALA A 255 -14.86 1.24 -14.75
C ALA A 255 -13.76 1.61 -13.74
N LEU A 256 -13.50 2.90 -13.55
CA LEU A 256 -12.53 3.39 -12.60
C LEU A 256 -12.97 3.14 -11.16
N ILE A 257 -14.24 3.41 -10.83
CA ILE A 257 -14.81 3.17 -9.50
C ILE A 257 -14.75 1.68 -9.14
N VAL A 258 -15.14 0.80 -10.08
CA VAL A 258 -15.06 -0.65 -9.87
C VAL A 258 -13.62 -1.10 -9.71
N SER A 259 -12.69 -0.60 -10.52
CA SER A 259 -11.28 -0.98 -10.43
C SER A 259 -10.62 -0.54 -9.12
N LEU A 260 -10.88 0.70 -8.67
CA LEU A 260 -10.24 1.25 -7.47
C LEU A 260 -10.90 0.81 -6.16
N TYR A 261 -12.24 0.73 -6.12
CA TYR A 261 -12.99 0.52 -4.88
C TYR A 261 -13.84 -0.75 -4.91
N GLY A 262 -14.34 -1.12 -6.09
CA GLY A 262 -15.12 -2.35 -6.26
C GLY A 262 -14.27 -3.62 -6.19
N ALA A 263 -13.01 -3.56 -6.60
CA ALA A 263 -12.12 -4.72 -6.68
C ALA A 263 -11.94 -5.41 -5.31
N SER A 264 -11.77 -4.65 -4.22
CA SER A 264 -11.67 -5.20 -2.86
C SER A 264 -12.98 -5.89 -2.43
N VAL A 265 -14.14 -5.28 -2.68
CA VAL A 265 -15.46 -5.89 -2.39
C VAL A 265 -15.67 -7.16 -3.22
N LEU A 266 -15.35 -7.12 -4.52
CA LEU A 266 -15.45 -8.28 -5.42
C LEU A 266 -14.44 -9.38 -5.05
N GLY A 267 -13.36 -9.02 -4.36
CA GLY A 267 -12.46 -9.95 -3.68
C GLY A 267 -13.20 -10.91 -2.75
N PHE A 268 -14.04 -10.36 -1.87
CA PHE A 268 -14.86 -11.15 -0.95
C PHE A 268 -15.91 -11.99 -1.68
N VAL A 269 -16.43 -11.54 -2.83
CA VAL A 269 -17.29 -12.38 -3.69
C VAL A 269 -16.54 -13.61 -4.21
N ARG A 270 -15.25 -13.48 -4.54
CA ARG A 270 -14.45 -14.56 -5.13
C ARG A 270 -13.88 -15.53 -4.09
N SER A 271 -13.43 -15.01 -2.96
CA SER A 271 -12.56 -15.72 -2.01
C SER A 271 -13.00 -15.64 -0.55
N GLY A 272 -14.03 -14.84 -0.22
CA GLY A 272 -14.54 -14.74 1.15
C GLY A 272 -15.34 -15.97 1.58
N THR A 273 -15.72 -16.01 2.86
CA THR A 273 -16.70 -17.00 3.36
C THR A 273 -18.04 -16.87 2.65
N SER A 274 -18.91 -17.89 2.72
CA SER A 274 -20.24 -17.82 2.09
C SER A 274 -21.06 -16.62 2.56
N GLY A 275 -20.92 -16.22 3.83
CA GLY A 275 -21.57 -15.02 4.37
C GLY A 275 -21.00 -13.73 3.79
N GLN A 276 -19.67 -13.58 3.80
CA GLN A 276 -18.98 -12.42 3.22
C GLN A 276 -19.25 -12.29 1.71
N ALA A 277 -19.21 -13.40 0.96
CA ALA A 277 -19.48 -13.40 -0.47
C ALA A 277 -20.91 -12.95 -0.78
N ALA A 278 -21.91 -13.39 0.01
CA ALA A 278 -23.29 -12.95 -0.13
C ALA A 278 -23.46 -11.46 0.22
N ALA A 279 -22.84 -10.99 1.32
CA ALA A 279 -22.87 -9.59 1.73
C ALA A 279 -22.25 -8.68 0.66
N ALA A 280 -21.05 -9.02 0.18
CA ALA A 280 -20.35 -8.31 -0.87
C ALA A 280 -21.16 -8.27 -2.19
N TRP A 281 -21.73 -9.41 -2.60
CA TRP A 281 -22.56 -9.49 -3.80
C TRP A 281 -23.80 -8.62 -3.73
N ASN A 282 -24.46 -8.59 -2.57
CA ASN A 282 -25.61 -7.74 -2.35
C ASN A 282 -25.21 -6.26 -2.37
N ALA A 283 -24.13 -5.88 -1.68
CA ALA A 283 -23.65 -4.50 -1.61
C ALA A 283 -23.25 -3.92 -2.99
N ILE A 284 -22.61 -4.73 -3.84
CA ILE A 284 -22.19 -4.32 -5.19
C ILE A 284 -23.37 -3.82 -6.03
N PHE A 285 -24.52 -4.49 -5.92
CA PHE A 285 -25.69 -4.24 -6.76
C PHE A 285 -26.84 -3.55 -6.04
N ASP A 286 -26.69 -3.28 -4.74
CA ASP A 286 -27.68 -2.58 -3.96
C ASP A 286 -27.96 -1.18 -4.56
N GLY A 287 -29.22 -0.79 -4.63
CA GLY A 287 -29.69 0.43 -5.31
C GLY A 287 -29.64 0.41 -6.85
N VAL A 288 -28.87 -0.49 -7.48
CA VAL A 288 -28.76 -0.61 -8.95
C VAL A 288 -29.87 -1.50 -9.52
N ARG A 289 -30.18 -2.61 -8.82
CA ARG A 289 -31.19 -3.59 -9.23
C ARG A 289 -32.62 -3.07 -9.19
N ALA A 290 -32.89 -2.03 -8.39
CA ALA A 290 -34.25 -1.54 -8.19
C ALA A 290 -34.82 -0.75 -9.38
N ARG A 291 -34.00 -0.32 -10.38
CA ARG A 291 -34.43 0.49 -11.55
C ARG A 291 -35.26 1.75 -11.25
N THR A 292 -35.48 2.12 -9.99
CA THR A 292 -36.48 3.13 -9.64
C THR A 292 -35.92 4.55 -9.54
N THR A 293 -34.59 4.75 -9.52
CA THR A 293 -34.01 6.09 -9.30
C THR A 293 -32.71 6.40 -10.05
N ALA A 294 -32.00 5.41 -10.62
CA ALA A 294 -30.74 5.62 -11.35
C ALA A 294 -30.98 5.97 -12.83
N PRO A 295 -30.23 6.90 -13.43
CA PRO A 295 -30.17 7.03 -14.89
C PRO A 295 -29.74 5.68 -15.49
N ALA A 296 -30.54 5.13 -16.41
CA ALA A 296 -30.32 3.79 -16.98
C ALA A 296 -28.87 3.57 -17.46
N ALA A 297 -28.26 4.61 -18.04
CA ALA A 297 -26.88 4.58 -18.51
C ALA A 297 -25.83 4.37 -17.39
N ALA A 298 -26.04 4.95 -16.20
CA ALA A 298 -25.11 4.80 -15.08
C ALA A 298 -25.19 3.37 -14.49
N ALA A 299 -26.42 2.86 -14.35
CA ALA A 299 -26.65 1.49 -13.89
C ALA A 299 -26.04 0.46 -14.87
N ASP A 300 -26.28 0.62 -16.17
CA ASP A 300 -25.75 -0.27 -17.21
C ASP A 300 -24.21 -0.22 -17.26
N ALA A 301 -23.61 0.97 -17.16
CA ALA A 301 -22.17 1.14 -17.13
C ALA A 301 -21.53 0.47 -15.91
N LEU A 302 -22.15 0.60 -14.73
CA LEU A 302 -21.68 -0.03 -13.49
C LEU A 302 -21.81 -1.55 -13.55
N ILE A 303 -22.94 -2.07 -14.02
CA ILE A 303 -23.14 -3.51 -14.24
C ILE A 303 -22.07 -4.05 -15.19
N ALA A 304 -21.86 -3.39 -16.33
CA ALA A 304 -20.86 -3.80 -17.31
C ALA A 304 -19.44 -3.81 -16.72
N ALA A 305 -19.08 -2.78 -15.94
CA ALA A 305 -17.79 -2.70 -15.26
C ALA A 305 -17.59 -3.83 -14.23
N VAL A 306 -18.61 -4.12 -13.41
CA VAL A 306 -18.56 -5.22 -12.43
C VAL A 306 -18.38 -6.58 -13.11
N PHE A 307 -19.13 -6.86 -14.17
CA PHE A 307 -18.99 -8.13 -14.90
C PHE A 307 -17.65 -8.23 -15.62
N ARG A 308 -17.14 -7.11 -16.17
CA ARG A 308 -15.79 -7.06 -16.75
C ARG A 308 -14.73 -7.39 -15.71
N GLU A 309 -14.77 -6.74 -14.55
CA GLU A 309 -13.85 -6.99 -13.44
C GLU A 309 -13.95 -8.45 -12.96
N LEU A 310 -15.15 -8.98 -12.76
CA LEU A 310 -15.35 -10.35 -12.26
C LEU A 310 -14.87 -11.44 -13.23
N TYR A 311 -15.07 -11.26 -14.54
CA TYR A 311 -14.96 -12.37 -15.49
C TYR A 311 -13.96 -12.18 -16.63
N LEU A 312 -13.63 -10.94 -16.99
CA LEU A 312 -12.84 -10.64 -18.19
C LEU A 312 -11.45 -10.10 -17.84
N GLU A 313 -11.41 -9.06 -17.03
CA GLU A 313 -10.19 -8.30 -16.72
C GLU A 313 -10.18 -7.96 -15.22
N PRO A 314 -9.87 -8.94 -14.36
CA PRO A 314 -9.69 -8.64 -12.95
C PRO A 314 -8.50 -7.68 -12.79
N THR A 315 -8.78 -6.44 -12.42
CA THR A 315 -7.79 -5.41 -12.06
C THR A 315 -7.39 -5.51 -10.59
N GLY A 316 -8.24 -6.11 -9.76
CA GLY A 316 -7.90 -6.47 -8.40
C GLY A 316 -6.77 -7.49 -8.36
N LEU A 317 -5.85 -7.29 -7.41
CA LEU A 317 -4.77 -8.22 -7.05
C LEU A 317 -5.31 -9.67 -6.91
N LEU A 318 -6.55 -9.82 -6.46
CA LEU A 318 -7.29 -11.08 -6.30
C LEU A 318 -7.63 -11.79 -7.62
N SER A 319 -6.61 -12.18 -8.39
CA SER A 319 -6.73 -12.99 -9.59
C SER A 319 -6.93 -14.45 -9.22
N ARG A 320 -7.93 -15.11 -9.84
CA ARG A 320 -8.18 -16.55 -9.64
C ARG A 320 -6.87 -17.34 -9.75
N ARG A 321 -6.69 -18.33 -8.86
CA ARG A 321 -5.78 -19.47 -9.02
C ARG A 321 -5.63 -19.78 -10.50
N ARG A 322 -4.40 -19.64 -11.03
CA ARG A 322 -4.06 -20.09 -12.38
C ARG A 322 -4.72 -21.44 -12.59
N ARG A 323 -5.66 -21.51 -13.54
CA ARG A 323 -5.82 -22.76 -14.29
C ARG A 323 -4.41 -23.08 -14.74
N THR A 324 -3.85 -24.18 -14.23
CA THR A 324 -2.63 -24.80 -14.74
C THR A 324 -2.60 -24.59 -16.25
N PRO A 325 -1.55 -23.96 -16.82
CA PRO A 325 -1.44 -23.90 -18.25
C PRO A 325 -1.43 -25.36 -18.69
N ARG A 326 -2.48 -25.79 -19.41
CA ARG A 326 -2.39 -27.03 -20.16
C ARG A 326 -1.28 -26.76 -21.17
N CYS A 327 -0.08 -27.24 -20.88
CA CYS A 327 0.92 -27.51 -21.90
C CYS A 327 0.24 -28.41 -22.92
N ARG A 328 -0.34 -27.82 -23.97
CA ARG A 328 -0.60 -28.56 -25.19
C ARG A 328 0.77 -28.91 -25.76
N PRO A 329 1.12 -30.19 -25.94
CA PRO A 329 2.31 -30.55 -26.67
C PRO A 329 2.23 -29.89 -28.05
N ARG A 330 3.20 -29.06 -28.40
CA ARG A 330 3.42 -28.70 -29.80
C ARG A 330 3.73 -30.01 -30.52
N LEU A 331 2.89 -30.40 -31.47
CA LEU A 331 3.24 -31.41 -32.46
C LEU A 331 4.56 -31.00 -33.13
N PRO A 332 5.52 -31.93 -33.32
CA PRO A 332 6.79 -31.62 -33.95
C PRO A 332 6.54 -31.18 -35.39
N ARG A 333 6.99 -29.97 -35.72
CA ARG A 333 7.07 -29.51 -37.11
C ARG A 333 8.15 -30.36 -37.80
N THR A 334 7.76 -31.02 -38.88
CA THR A 334 8.66 -31.72 -39.81
C THR A 334 9.77 -30.80 -40.30
N PRO A 335 11.03 -31.27 -40.40
CA PRO A 335 12.10 -30.52 -41.03
C PRO A 335 11.88 -30.47 -42.54
N ARG A 336 12.04 -29.29 -43.16
CA ARG A 336 12.26 -29.19 -44.61
C ARG A 336 13.76 -29.17 -44.88
N PRO A 337 14.22 -29.83 -45.95
CA PRO A 337 15.63 -29.98 -46.27
C PRO A 337 16.25 -28.70 -46.83
N CYS A 338 17.58 -28.68 -46.81
CA CYS A 338 18.53 -27.62 -47.16
C CYS A 338 18.17 -26.74 -48.36
#